data_AF-A0A2I2M7C3-F1
#
_entry.id   AF-A0A2I2M7C3-F1
#
_cell.length_a   1.000
_cell.length_b   1.000
_cell.length_c   1.000
_cell.angle_alpha   90.00
_cell.angle_beta   90.00
_cell.angle_gamma   90.00
#
_symmetry.space_group_name_H-M   'P 1'
#
loop_
_entity.id
_entity.type
_entity.pdbx_description
1 polymer ?
#
loop_
_entity_poly.entity_id
_entity_poly.type
_entity_poly.pdbx_seq_one_letter_code
_entity_poly.pdbx_strand_id
1 'polypeptide(L)'
;MAFLGNDSLSQILPNLIDPFDVTRLKSAHYELSIGEEAFVTGDNSDSKTILAENESITIEPGQFALLLTEEKVTIPNDKIAFISIKAGQKFKGLVNISGFHVDPGFKGKLLFSVYNAGPSKILLERGQKCFLIWYSELIGNASYNGVHNNQEKIPIKHIENLTGDLASPNVLLTRITEINSQITRHWFAIGLILVACIGISTKFYWQKTQYEDGFNDGYNKKQIEEKVTNKVDLIINKKMDSIIGAKFDKINIIRDTITIQK
;
A
#
# COMPACT_ATOMS: atom_id res chain seq x y z
N MET A 1 -4.38 -41.48 25.71
CA MET A 1 -4.45 -41.56 24.24
C MET A 1 -3.24 -42.35 23.77
N ALA A 2 -3.46 -43.47 23.10
CA ALA A 2 -2.39 -44.27 22.52
C ALA A 2 -2.45 -44.13 20.99
N PHE A 3 -1.33 -43.78 20.36
CA PHE A 3 -1.23 -43.72 18.91
C PHE A 3 -0.79 -45.08 18.36
N LEU A 4 -1.29 -45.43 17.18
CA LEU A 4 -0.94 -46.67 16.51
C LEU A 4 0.47 -46.57 15.91
N GLY A 5 1.32 -47.56 16.23
CA GLY A 5 2.65 -47.69 15.63
C GLY A 5 2.61 -48.27 14.22
N ASN A 6 3.76 -48.32 13.56
CA ASN A 6 3.86 -48.80 12.17
C ASN A 6 3.34 -50.23 12.00
N ASP A 7 3.62 -51.12 12.94
CA ASP A 7 3.20 -52.52 12.86
C ASP A 7 1.68 -52.63 12.80
N SER A 8 0.97 -51.94 13.71
CA SER A 8 -0.50 -51.88 13.72
C SER A 8 -1.06 -51.15 12.50
N LEU A 9 -0.45 -50.01 12.13
CA LEU A 9 -0.88 -49.22 10.97
C LEU A 9 -0.77 -50.01 9.66
N SER A 10 0.33 -50.74 9.45
CA SER A 10 0.56 -51.52 8.23
C SER A 10 -0.51 -52.59 7.98
N GLN A 11 -1.15 -53.10 9.04
CA GLN A 11 -2.21 -54.11 8.95
C GLN A 11 -3.57 -53.50 8.62
N ILE A 12 -3.87 -52.30 9.14
CA ILE A 12 -5.19 -51.69 9.00
C ILE A 12 -5.28 -50.74 7.81
N LEU A 13 -4.23 -49.97 7.53
CA LEU A 13 -4.25 -48.89 6.53
C LEU A 13 -4.58 -49.35 5.09
N PRO A 14 -4.21 -50.57 4.62
CA PRO A 14 -4.62 -51.04 3.30
C PRO A 14 -6.14 -51.07 3.08
N ASN A 15 -6.93 -51.18 4.16
CA ASN A 15 -8.39 -51.16 4.10
C ASN A 15 -9.00 -49.78 4.39
N LEU A 16 -8.19 -48.83 4.88
CA LEU A 16 -8.65 -47.52 5.35
C LEU A 16 -8.24 -46.37 4.43
N ILE A 17 -7.18 -46.55 3.63
CA ILE A 17 -6.66 -45.53 2.73
C ILE A 17 -6.63 -46.10 1.31
N ASP A 18 -7.17 -45.35 0.35
CA ASP A 18 -7.19 -45.72 -1.06
C ASP A 18 -6.77 -44.54 -1.95
N PRO A 19 -5.69 -44.65 -2.75
CA PRO A 19 -4.77 -45.79 -2.83
C PRO A 19 -3.81 -45.87 -1.63
N PHE A 20 -3.52 -47.09 -1.16
CA PHE A 20 -2.51 -47.33 -0.13
C PHE A 20 -1.15 -47.72 -0.73
N ASP A 21 -0.13 -46.95 -0.37
CA ASP A 21 1.29 -47.20 -0.64
C ASP A 21 2.07 -47.35 0.68
N VAL A 22 2.63 -48.54 0.91
CA VAL A 22 3.39 -48.87 2.13
C VAL A 22 4.63 -47.98 2.34
N THR A 23 5.22 -47.44 1.26
CA THR A 23 6.41 -46.59 1.36
C THR A 23 6.11 -45.24 2.03
N ARG A 24 4.84 -44.85 2.09
CA ARG A 24 4.33 -43.63 2.74
C ARG A 24 4.04 -43.82 4.24
N LEU A 25 4.10 -45.05 4.75
CA LEU A 25 4.04 -45.31 6.18
C LEU A 25 5.40 -44.97 6.81
N LYS A 26 5.39 -43.99 7.71
CA LYS A 26 6.56 -43.50 8.46
C LYS A 26 6.24 -43.50 9.95
N SER A 27 7.23 -43.23 10.80
CA SER A 27 7.18 -43.29 12.27
C SER A 27 5.82 -42.92 12.90
N ALA A 28 4.94 -43.92 13.05
CA ALA A 28 3.57 -43.87 13.56
C ALA A 28 2.56 -43.00 12.77
N HIS A 29 2.79 -42.72 11.48
CA HIS A 29 1.89 -41.93 10.65
C HIS A 29 1.95 -42.30 9.18
N TYR A 30 0.91 -41.92 8.45
CA TYR A 30 0.86 -42.05 7.00
C TYR A 30 0.98 -40.69 6.32
N GLU A 31 1.73 -40.62 5.22
CA GLU A 31 1.85 -39.41 4.41
C GLU A 31 0.79 -39.38 3.31
N LEU A 32 -0.06 -38.35 3.31
CA LEU A 32 -1.05 -38.11 2.28
C LEU A 32 -0.55 -37.06 1.28
N SER A 33 -1.02 -37.19 0.05
CA SER A 33 -0.65 -36.32 -1.08
C SER A 33 -1.71 -35.28 -1.40
N ILE A 34 -1.28 -34.21 -2.05
CA ILE A 34 -2.17 -33.21 -2.65
C ILE A 34 -2.89 -33.85 -3.83
N GLY A 35 -4.21 -33.69 -3.85
CA GLY A 35 -5.10 -34.25 -4.85
C GLY A 35 -5.32 -33.37 -6.06
N GLU A 36 -6.30 -33.76 -6.86
CA GLU A 36 -6.64 -33.10 -8.13
C GLU A 36 -7.40 -31.79 -8.00
N GLU A 37 -8.03 -31.49 -6.86
CA GLU A 37 -8.76 -30.23 -6.68
C GLU A 37 -8.05 -29.34 -5.68
N ALA A 38 -7.82 -28.09 -6.09
CA ALA A 38 -7.33 -27.02 -5.24
C ALA A 38 -8.12 -25.74 -5.48
N PHE A 39 -8.14 -24.86 -4.50
CA PHE A 39 -8.65 -23.50 -4.65
C PHE A 39 -7.70 -22.56 -3.91
N VAL A 40 -7.37 -21.41 -4.52
CA VAL A 40 -6.51 -20.39 -3.94
C VAL A 40 -7.25 -19.06 -4.01
N THR A 41 -7.33 -18.34 -2.89
CA THR A 41 -8.00 -17.04 -2.85
C THR A 41 -7.21 -15.97 -3.58
N GLY A 42 -7.86 -15.12 -4.37
CA GLY A 42 -7.22 -13.94 -4.98
C GLY A 42 -6.60 -14.18 -6.36
N ASP A 43 -6.63 -15.42 -6.86
CA ASP A 43 -6.58 -15.62 -8.31
C ASP A 43 -7.90 -15.11 -8.92
N ASN A 44 -7.85 -14.53 -10.11
CA ASN A 44 -9.01 -13.96 -10.85
C ASN A 44 -10.10 -15.01 -11.22
N SER A 45 -10.09 -16.17 -10.58
CA SER A 45 -11.10 -17.20 -10.70
C SER A 45 -11.69 -17.48 -9.33
N ASP A 46 -12.95 -17.11 -9.14
CA ASP A 46 -13.80 -17.53 -8.00
C ASP A 46 -14.14 -19.03 -8.07
N SER A 47 -13.36 -19.82 -8.79
CA SER A 47 -13.57 -21.22 -9.09
C SER A 47 -12.38 -22.06 -8.64
N LYS A 48 -12.65 -23.28 -8.22
CA LYS A 48 -11.63 -24.30 -7.99
C LYS A 48 -10.85 -24.63 -9.28
N THR A 49 -9.59 -24.97 -9.10
CA THR A 49 -8.68 -25.46 -10.14
C THR A 49 -8.63 -26.98 -10.09
N ILE A 50 -8.74 -27.61 -11.25
CA ILE A 50 -8.49 -29.05 -11.42
C ILE A 50 -7.05 -29.19 -11.91
N LEU A 51 -6.21 -29.84 -11.10
CA LEU A 51 -4.80 -30.04 -11.34
C LEU A 51 -4.55 -31.34 -12.10
N ALA A 52 -3.86 -31.24 -13.23
CA ALA A 52 -3.25 -32.38 -13.89
C ALA A 52 -2.13 -32.98 -13.02
N GLU A 53 -1.69 -34.19 -13.37
CA GLU A 53 -0.56 -34.82 -12.69
C GLU A 53 0.71 -33.97 -12.85
N ASN A 54 1.45 -33.79 -11.75
CA ASN A 54 2.61 -32.90 -11.65
C ASN A 54 2.31 -31.40 -11.92
N GLU A 55 1.04 -31.01 -12.00
CA GLU A 55 0.67 -29.60 -12.07
C GLU A 55 0.84 -28.94 -10.70
N SER A 56 1.34 -27.70 -10.73
CA SER A 56 1.66 -26.95 -9.53
C SER A 56 0.68 -25.81 -9.28
N ILE A 57 0.37 -25.58 -8.01
CA ILE A 57 -0.33 -24.40 -7.51
C ILE A 57 0.63 -23.52 -6.74
N THR A 58 0.39 -22.22 -6.81
CA THR A 58 1.12 -21.22 -6.04
C THR A 58 0.20 -20.60 -5.00
N ILE A 59 0.66 -20.55 -3.76
CA ILE A 59 -0.02 -19.83 -2.68
C ILE A 59 0.86 -18.65 -2.30
N GLU A 60 0.45 -17.44 -2.69
CA GLU A 60 1.16 -16.21 -2.38
C GLU A 60 1.03 -15.84 -0.89
N PRO A 61 1.99 -15.08 -0.34
CA PRO A 61 1.93 -14.60 1.04
C PRO A 61 0.60 -13.90 1.37
N GLY A 62 -0.11 -14.39 2.38
CA GLY A 62 -1.39 -13.84 2.82
C GLY A 62 -2.62 -14.41 2.12
N GLN A 63 -2.47 -15.41 1.24
CA GLN A 63 -3.60 -16.13 0.64
C GLN A 63 -4.01 -17.36 1.46
N PHE A 64 -5.30 -17.69 1.37
CA PHE A 64 -5.84 -18.98 1.80
C PHE A 64 -5.91 -19.93 0.62
N ALA A 65 -5.78 -21.22 0.90
CA ALA A 65 -6.04 -22.27 -0.07
C ALA A 65 -6.85 -23.42 0.55
N LEU A 66 -7.67 -24.05 -0.29
CA LEU A 66 -8.31 -25.33 0.01
C LEU A 66 -7.64 -26.39 -0.85
N LEU A 67 -7.09 -27.42 -0.20
CA LEU A 67 -6.35 -28.51 -0.84
C LEU A 67 -7.06 -29.82 -0.53
N LEU A 68 -7.55 -30.50 -1.54
CA LEU A 68 -8.11 -31.84 -1.39
C LEU A 68 -6.97 -32.87 -1.37
N THR A 69 -7.11 -33.97 -0.62
CA THR A 69 -6.16 -35.10 -0.71
C THR A 69 -6.37 -35.91 -1.97
N GLU A 70 -5.31 -36.58 -2.45
CA GLU A 70 -5.46 -37.58 -3.51
C GLU A 70 -6.15 -38.83 -2.95
N GLU A 71 -5.72 -39.26 -1.75
CA GLU A 71 -6.21 -40.44 -1.09
C GLU A 71 -7.59 -40.22 -0.45
N LYS A 72 -8.43 -41.26 -0.55
CA LYS A 72 -9.65 -41.43 0.21
C LYS A 72 -9.33 -42.10 1.54
N VAL A 73 -9.80 -41.51 2.63
CA VAL A 73 -9.56 -41.96 4.00
C VAL A 73 -10.87 -42.44 4.62
N THR A 74 -10.81 -43.58 5.29
CA THR A 74 -11.89 -44.16 6.10
C THR A 74 -11.43 -44.30 7.53
N ILE A 75 -12.15 -43.70 8.48
CA ILE A 75 -11.89 -43.83 9.90
C ILE A 75 -12.86 -44.85 10.50
N PRO A 76 -12.36 -45.93 11.11
CA PRO A 76 -13.21 -46.89 11.84
C PRO A 76 -13.97 -46.24 13.01
N ASN A 77 -15.07 -46.86 13.45
CA ASN A 77 -15.89 -46.32 14.55
C ASN A 77 -15.22 -46.41 15.94
N ASP A 78 -14.20 -47.26 16.06
CA ASP A 78 -13.39 -47.49 17.26
C ASP A 78 -12.09 -46.67 17.26
N LYS A 79 -11.89 -45.77 16.28
CA LYS A 79 -10.66 -44.99 16.11
C LYS A 79 -10.96 -43.54 15.78
N ILE A 80 -10.04 -42.67 16.15
CA ILE A 80 -10.00 -41.27 15.74
C ILE A 80 -8.68 -41.00 15.04
N ALA A 81 -8.67 -40.15 14.02
CA ALA A 81 -7.43 -39.75 13.36
C ALA A 81 -7.09 -38.29 13.59
N PHE A 82 -5.81 -37.98 13.60
CA PHE A 82 -5.26 -36.63 13.74
C PHE A 82 -4.55 -36.26 12.45
N ILE A 83 -4.66 -35.00 12.04
CA ILE A 83 -4.06 -34.51 10.80
C ILE A 83 -3.12 -33.35 11.04
N SER A 84 -2.09 -33.26 10.20
CA SER A 84 -1.14 -32.17 10.18
C SER A 84 -0.54 -32.01 8.79
N ILE A 85 0.18 -30.91 8.59
CA ILE A 85 1.06 -30.69 7.46
C ILE A 85 2.48 -31.14 7.83
N LYS A 86 3.28 -31.57 6.84
CA LYS A 86 4.71 -31.86 7.02
C LYS A 86 5.48 -30.64 7.52
N ALA A 87 6.44 -30.87 8.42
CA ALA A 87 7.26 -29.81 9.02
C ALA A 87 7.96 -28.94 7.97
N GLY A 88 8.48 -29.55 6.89
CA GLY A 88 9.12 -28.79 5.80
C GLY A 88 8.21 -27.75 5.14
N GLN A 89 6.90 -28.01 5.04
CA GLN A 89 5.95 -27.02 4.51
C GLN A 89 5.55 -26.00 5.58
N LYS A 90 5.43 -26.42 6.84
CA LYS A 90 5.19 -25.50 7.97
C LYS A 90 6.28 -24.44 8.10
N PHE A 91 7.55 -24.81 7.91
CA PHE A 91 8.67 -23.87 7.97
C PHE A 91 8.69 -22.86 6.82
N LYS A 92 8.01 -23.15 5.70
CA LYS A 92 7.80 -22.16 4.64
C LYS A 92 6.74 -21.12 5.01
N GLY A 93 6.03 -21.31 6.13
CA GLY A 93 4.92 -20.48 6.57
C GLY A 93 3.54 -21.04 6.23
N LEU A 94 3.45 -22.29 5.76
CA LEU A 94 2.15 -22.92 5.50
C LEU A 94 1.49 -23.34 6.81
N VAL A 95 0.42 -22.65 7.17
CA VAL A 95 -0.34 -22.89 8.41
C VAL A 95 -1.56 -23.74 8.09
N ASN A 96 -1.79 -24.79 8.87
CA ASN A 96 -3.04 -25.56 8.80
C ASN A 96 -4.14 -24.85 9.59
N ILE A 97 -5.26 -24.55 8.93
CA ILE A 97 -6.45 -23.94 9.55
C ILE A 97 -7.59 -24.96 9.63
N SER A 98 -7.48 -26.11 8.95
CA SER A 98 -8.46 -27.19 9.09
C SER A 98 -8.53 -27.71 10.53
N GLY A 99 -9.59 -28.49 10.81
CA GLY A 99 -9.72 -29.22 12.05
C GLY A 99 -8.50 -30.12 12.32
N PHE A 100 -8.17 -30.32 13.60
CA PHE A 100 -6.98 -31.10 13.98
C PHE A 100 -7.18 -32.62 13.88
N HIS A 101 -8.42 -33.08 13.76
CA HIS A 101 -8.78 -34.49 13.76
C HIS A 101 -9.84 -34.81 12.69
N VAL A 102 -10.00 -36.11 12.45
CA VAL A 102 -11.02 -36.70 11.60
C VAL A 102 -11.84 -37.65 12.47
N ASP A 103 -13.16 -37.48 12.42
CA ASP A 103 -14.09 -38.18 13.30
C ASP A 103 -14.20 -39.69 13.00
N PRO A 104 -14.46 -40.52 14.02
CA PRO A 104 -14.77 -41.93 13.85
C PRO A 104 -15.94 -42.15 12.88
N GLY A 105 -15.80 -43.04 11.91
CA GLY A 105 -16.83 -43.32 10.89
C GLY A 105 -16.78 -42.43 9.64
N PHE A 106 -15.91 -41.43 9.57
CA PHE A 106 -15.72 -40.62 8.37
C PHE A 106 -15.20 -41.45 7.19
N LYS A 107 -15.70 -41.18 5.98
CA LYS A 107 -15.19 -41.74 4.72
C LYS A 107 -15.08 -40.63 3.68
N GLY A 108 -13.98 -40.53 2.95
CA GLY A 108 -13.85 -39.54 1.87
C GLY A 108 -12.44 -38.97 1.74
N LYS A 109 -12.25 -38.07 0.79
CA LYS A 109 -11.03 -37.26 0.65
C LYS A 109 -11.05 -36.14 1.70
N LEU A 110 -9.89 -35.92 2.31
CA LEU A 110 -9.72 -34.90 3.34
C LEU A 110 -9.51 -33.53 2.68
N LEU A 111 -10.16 -32.51 3.24
CA LEU A 111 -10.02 -31.12 2.80
C LEU A 111 -9.16 -30.34 3.78
N PHE A 112 -8.00 -29.89 3.33
CA PHE A 112 -7.10 -29.04 4.09
C PHE A 112 -7.34 -27.58 3.74
N SER A 113 -7.73 -26.77 4.73
CA SER A 113 -7.69 -25.33 4.63
C SER A 113 -6.34 -24.84 5.16
N VAL A 114 -5.61 -24.12 4.33
CA VAL A 114 -4.25 -23.65 4.64
C VAL A 114 -4.11 -22.15 4.38
N TYR A 115 -3.15 -21.52 5.05
CA TYR A 115 -2.82 -20.12 4.87
C TYR A 115 -1.31 -19.94 4.77
N ASN A 116 -0.86 -19.14 3.81
CA ASN A 116 0.55 -18.77 3.70
C ASN A 116 0.84 -17.57 4.61
N ALA A 117 1.31 -17.85 5.82
CA ALA A 117 1.83 -16.84 6.75
C ALA A 117 3.30 -16.49 6.51
N GLY A 118 3.95 -17.15 5.55
CA GLY A 118 5.34 -16.93 5.21
C GLY A 118 5.56 -15.68 4.37
N PRO A 119 6.81 -15.22 4.25
CA PRO A 119 7.16 -14.06 3.42
C PRO A 119 7.29 -14.40 1.93
N SER A 120 7.32 -15.69 1.57
CA SER A 120 7.60 -16.16 0.22
C SER A 120 6.43 -16.98 -0.33
N LYS A 121 6.26 -16.98 -1.66
CA LYS A 121 5.31 -17.85 -2.33
C LYS A 121 5.62 -19.32 -2.07
N ILE A 122 4.57 -20.13 -1.90
CA ILE A 122 4.68 -21.57 -1.67
C ILE A 122 4.16 -22.28 -2.92
N LEU A 123 5.06 -23.00 -3.59
CA LEU A 123 4.72 -23.88 -4.70
C LEU A 123 4.41 -25.28 -4.16
N LEU A 124 3.26 -25.82 -4.54
CA LEU A 124 2.84 -27.18 -4.21
C LEU A 124 2.40 -27.89 -5.48
N GLU A 125 2.67 -29.19 -5.58
CA GLU A 125 2.39 -30.00 -6.76
C GLU A 125 1.37 -31.08 -6.44
N ARG A 126 0.46 -31.40 -7.38
CA ARG A 126 -0.39 -32.59 -7.25
C ARG A 126 0.48 -33.84 -7.08
N GLY A 127 0.09 -34.74 -6.18
CA GLY A 127 0.86 -35.93 -5.82
C GLY A 127 1.96 -35.68 -4.78
N GLN A 128 2.31 -34.42 -4.50
CA GLN A 128 3.28 -34.09 -3.46
C GLN A 128 2.78 -34.52 -2.08
N LYS A 129 3.56 -35.34 -1.38
CA LYS A 129 3.32 -35.76 0.01
C LYS A 129 3.40 -34.53 0.93
N CYS A 130 2.25 -33.99 1.32
CA CYS A 130 2.15 -32.73 2.04
C CYS A 130 1.56 -32.90 3.44
N PHE A 131 0.65 -33.86 3.59
CA PHE A 131 -0.12 -34.04 4.82
C PHE A 131 0.26 -35.31 5.54
N LEU A 132 -0.02 -35.32 6.83
CA LEU A 132 0.29 -36.40 7.76
C LEU A 132 -0.99 -36.79 8.47
N ILE A 133 -1.21 -38.09 8.65
CA ILE A 133 -2.32 -38.63 9.43
C ILE A 133 -1.83 -39.67 10.44
N TRP A 134 -2.27 -39.52 11.69
CA TRP A 134 -2.06 -40.47 12.78
C TRP A 134 -3.40 -41.06 13.20
N TYR A 135 -3.40 -42.28 13.72
CA TYR A 135 -4.60 -42.92 14.26
C TYR A 135 -4.42 -43.20 15.74
N SER A 136 -5.49 -43.06 16.51
CA SER A 136 -5.55 -43.35 17.94
C SER A 136 -6.80 -44.18 18.25
N GLU A 137 -6.66 -45.09 19.22
CA GLU A 137 -7.77 -45.91 19.71
C GLU A 137 -8.78 -45.09 20.50
N LEU A 138 -10.06 -45.36 20.27
CA LEU A 138 -11.18 -44.82 21.02
C LEU A 138 -11.65 -45.83 22.08
N ILE A 139 -11.98 -45.35 23.27
CA ILE A 139 -12.69 -46.17 24.26
C ILE A 139 -14.18 -46.03 23.99
N GLY A 140 -14.79 -47.11 23.47
CA GLY A 140 -16.18 -47.10 22.99
C GLY A 140 -16.27 -46.87 21.48
N ASN A 141 -17.49 -46.84 20.95
CA ASN A 141 -17.74 -46.59 19.53
C ASN A 141 -18.39 -45.22 19.35
N ALA A 142 -17.96 -44.50 18.32
CA ALA A 142 -18.62 -43.31 17.81
C ALA A 142 -18.80 -43.42 16.30
N SER A 143 -19.72 -42.65 15.73
CA SER A 143 -19.95 -42.67 14.29
C SER A 143 -20.34 -41.30 13.77
N TYR A 144 -19.62 -40.87 12.75
CA TYR A 144 -19.80 -39.61 12.06
C TYR A 144 -20.97 -39.67 11.08
N ASN A 145 -21.98 -38.85 11.32
CA ASN A 145 -23.15 -38.68 10.44
C ASN A 145 -23.24 -37.25 9.87
N GLY A 146 -22.11 -36.56 9.76
CA GLY A 146 -22.07 -35.18 9.27
C GLY A 146 -22.08 -35.07 7.74
N VAL A 147 -22.22 -33.83 7.27
CA VAL A 147 -22.42 -33.48 5.86
C VAL A 147 -21.20 -33.76 4.97
N HIS A 148 -20.00 -33.88 5.57
CA HIS A 148 -18.75 -34.10 4.83
C HIS A 148 -18.47 -35.59 4.56
N ASN A 149 -19.39 -36.50 4.92
CA ASN A 149 -19.18 -37.91 4.67
C ASN A 149 -19.29 -38.22 3.16
N ASN A 150 -18.42 -39.10 2.68
CA ASN A 150 -18.19 -39.43 1.28
C ASN A 150 -17.82 -38.23 0.40
N GLN A 151 -17.12 -37.24 0.96
CA GLN A 151 -16.65 -36.09 0.20
C GLN A 151 -15.57 -36.52 -0.81
N GLU A 152 -15.79 -36.21 -2.09
CA GLU A 152 -14.84 -36.50 -3.19
C GLU A 152 -14.29 -35.24 -3.87
N LYS A 153 -14.87 -34.08 -3.57
CA LYS A 153 -14.60 -32.79 -4.22
C LYS A 153 -14.65 -31.66 -3.20
N ILE A 154 -14.01 -30.54 -3.51
CA ILE A 154 -14.14 -29.31 -2.74
C ILE A 154 -15.57 -28.79 -2.88
N PRO A 155 -16.35 -28.67 -1.78
CA PRO A 155 -17.70 -28.14 -1.84
C PRO A 155 -17.70 -26.63 -2.12
N ILE A 156 -18.59 -26.17 -3.02
CA ILE A 156 -18.70 -24.77 -3.46
C ILE A 156 -18.90 -23.81 -2.28
N LYS A 157 -19.68 -24.22 -1.27
CA LYS A 157 -19.92 -23.43 -0.06
C LYS A 157 -18.65 -23.00 0.68
N HIS A 158 -17.59 -23.82 0.65
CA HIS A 158 -16.32 -23.44 1.28
C HIS A 158 -15.54 -22.41 0.46
N ILE A 159 -15.72 -22.43 -0.86
CA ILE A 159 -15.14 -21.43 -1.77
C ILE A 159 -15.82 -20.09 -1.48
N GLU A 160 -17.16 -20.03 -1.48
CA GLU A 160 -17.95 -18.81 -1.22
C GLU A 160 -17.56 -18.11 0.10
N ASN A 161 -17.26 -18.87 1.15
CA ASN A 161 -16.84 -18.31 2.44
C ASN A 161 -15.44 -17.67 2.42
N LEU A 162 -14.63 -17.99 1.41
CA LEU A 162 -13.26 -17.51 1.23
C LEU A 162 -13.15 -16.49 0.09
N THR A 163 -14.20 -16.34 -0.73
CA THR A 163 -14.27 -15.32 -1.78
C THR A 163 -14.67 -13.96 -1.18
N GLY A 164 -13.76 -12.99 -1.23
CA GLY A 164 -13.95 -11.63 -0.72
C GLY A 164 -12.65 -10.81 -0.77
N ASP A 165 -12.72 -9.53 -0.37
CA ASP A 165 -11.53 -8.69 -0.27
C ASP A 165 -10.54 -9.30 0.73
N LEU A 166 -9.43 -9.84 0.21
CA LEU A 166 -8.32 -10.36 1.02
C LEU A 166 -7.67 -9.24 1.83
N ALA A 167 -8.14 -9.04 3.05
CA ALA A 167 -7.49 -8.19 4.05
C ALA A 167 -6.30 -8.92 4.70
N SER A 168 -5.28 -9.26 3.90
CA SER A 168 -4.04 -9.84 4.44
C SER A 168 -3.09 -8.73 4.93
N PRO A 169 -2.25 -8.97 5.95
CA PRO A 169 -1.27 -7.99 6.41
C PRO A 169 -0.36 -7.45 5.30
N ASN A 170 -0.02 -8.30 4.32
CA ASN A 170 0.79 -7.90 3.16
C ASN A 170 0.02 -6.97 2.21
N VAL A 171 -1.25 -7.28 1.93
CA VAL A 171 -2.11 -6.41 1.12
C VAL A 171 -2.30 -5.05 1.82
N LEU A 172 -2.48 -5.05 3.13
CA LEU A 172 -2.57 -3.82 3.93
C LEU A 172 -1.27 -3.01 3.89
N LEU A 173 -0.10 -3.66 4.01
CA LEU A 173 1.19 -2.99 3.91
C LEU A 173 1.37 -2.36 2.53
N THR A 174 1.03 -3.06 1.45
CA THR A 174 1.08 -2.52 0.08
C THR A 174 0.16 -1.31 -0.09
N ARG A 175 -1.07 -1.38 0.44
CA ARG A 175 -2.00 -0.23 0.43
C ARG A 175 -1.43 0.96 1.22
N ILE A 176 -0.79 0.71 2.38
CA ILE A 176 -0.16 1.76 3.20
C ILE A 176 1.02 2.40 2.45
N THR A 177 1.90 1.62 1.82
CA THR A 177 3.06 2.15 1.09
C THR A 177 2.62 2.94 -0.14
N GLU A 178 1.56 2.50 -0.82
CA GLU A 178 0.95 3.23 -1.93
C GLU A 178 0.34 4.57 -1.49
N ILE A 179 -0.41 4.58 -0.39
CA ILE A 179 -0.98 5.80 0.21
C ILE A 179 0.14 6.77 0.60
N ASN A 180 1.19 6.29 1.27
CA ASN A 180 2.34 7.13 1.65
C ASN A 180 3.05 7.73 0.43
N SER A 181 3.18 6.97 -0.66
CA SER A 181 3.75 7.46 -1.93
C SER A 181 2.86 8.53 -2.58
N GLN A 182 1.54 8.35 -2.60
CA GLN A 182 0.60 9.36 -3.08
C GLN A 182 0.68 10.65 -2.24
N ILE A 183 0.67 10.53 -0.90
CA ILE A 183 0.81 11.65 0.02
C ILE A 183 2.12 12.42 -0.24
N THR A 184 3.23 11.69 -0.41
CA THR A 184 4.55 12.32 -0.67
C THR A 184 4.56 13.11 -1.98
N ARG A 185 3.96 12.57 -3.05
CA ARG A 185 3.81 13.30 -4.33
C ARG A 185 2.96 14.56 -4.17
N HIS A 186 1.88 14.51 -3.41
CA HIS A 186 1.05 15.69 -3.14
C HIS A 186 1.81 16.76 -2.34
N TRP A 187 2.56 16.38 -1.30
CA TRP A 187 3.40 17.32 -0.56
C TRP A 187 4.48 17.97 -1.43
N PHE A 188 5.09 17.21 -2.35
CA PHE A 188 6.05 17.78 -3.31
C PHE A 188 5.41 18.81 -4.24
N ALA A 189 4.22 18.51 -4.79
CA ALA A 189 3.48 19.43 -5.64
C ALA A 189 3.07 20.71 -4.89
N ILE A 190 2.56 20.56 -3.67
CA ILE A 190 2.21 21.70 -2.78
C ILE A 190 3.46 22.55 -2.50
N GLY A 191 4.60 21.91 -2.22
CA GLY A 191 5.88 22.60 -2.02
C GLY A 191 6.31 23.44 -3.22
N LEU A 192 6.21 22.90 -4.44
CA LEU A 192 6.50 23.64 -5.67
C LEU A 192 5.57 24.85 -5.86
N ILE A 193 4.28 24.68 -5.59
CA ILE A 193 3.29 25.77 -5.66
C ILE A 193 3.62 26.86 -4.64
N LEU A 194 3.93 26.49 -3.39
CA LEU A 194 4.30 27.45 -2.34
C LEU A 194 5.57 28.22 -2.70
N VAL A 195 6.60 27.56 -3.23
CA VAL A 195 7.84 28.23 -3.69
C VAL A 195 7.53 29.22 -4.83
N ALA A 196 6.71 28.83 -5.81
CA ALA A 196 6.28 29.73 -6.88
C ALA A 196 5.49 30.94 -6.34
N CYS A 197 4.53 30.71 -5.44
CA CYS A 197 3.74 31.77 -4.80
C CYS A 197 4.61 32.73 -3.99
N ILE A 198 5.59 32.22 -3.23
CA ILE A 198 6.54 33.05 -2.48
C ILE A 198 7.38 33.87 -3.46
N GLY A 199 7.91 33.27 -4.53
CA GLY A 199 8.69 33.97 -5.54
C GLY A 199 7.92 35.07 -6.29
N ILE A 200 6.64 34.83 -6.60
CA ILE A 200 5.76 35.86 -7.19
C ILE A 200 5.50 36.98 -6.18
N SER A 201 5.23 36.64 -4.93
CA SER A 201 4.94 37.62 -3.87
C SER A 201 6.15 38.50 -3.55
N THR A 202 7.36 37.93 -3.47
CA THR A 202 8.59 38.70 -3.26
C THR A 202 8.87 39.60 -4.46
N LYS A 203 8.73 39.11 -5.70
CA LYS A 203 8.87 39.95 -6.90
C LYS A 203 7.88 41.12 -6.90
N PHE A 204 6.62 40.87 -6.56
CA PHE A 204 5.59 41.90 -6.49
C PHE A 204 5.90 42.93 -5.40
N TYR A 205 6.36 42.48 -4.23
CA TYR A 205 6.81 43.36 -3.14
C TYR A 205 7.96 44.28 -3.60
N TRP A 206 9.00 43.70 -4.20
CA TRP A 206 10.15 44.45 -4.72
C TRP A 206 9.74 45.48 -5.78
N GLN A 207 8.86 45.08 -6.71
CA GLN A 207 8.34 45.97 -7.75
C GLN A 207 7.55 47.15 -7.17
N LYS A 208 6.74 46.91 -6.12
CA LYS A 208 6.00 47.98 -5.44
C LYS A 208 6.94 48.96 -4.75
N THR A 209 7.94 48.50 -4.02
CA THR A 209 8.95 49.37 -3.40
C THR A 209 9.69 50.21 -4.42
N GLN A 210 10.11 49.62 -5.55
CA GLN A 210 10.77 50.39 -6.62
C GLN A 210 9.86 51.47 -7.22
N TYR A 211 8.56 51.19 -7.33
CA TYR A 211 7.59 52.17 -7.81
C TYR A 211 7.43 53.34 -6.82
N GLU A 212 7.34 53.05 -5.52
CA GLU A 212 7.25 54.07 -4.46
C GLU A 212 8.52 54.94 -4.41
N ASP A 213 9.70 54.32 -4.46
CA ASP A 213 10.99 55.03 -4.48
C ASP A 213 11.12 55.93 -5.72
N GLY A 214 10.79 55.40 -6.90
CA GLY A 214 10.81 56.16 -8.16
C GLY A 214 9.79 57.30 -8.20
N PHE A 215 8.62 57.12 -7.60
CA PHE A 215 7.62 58.18 -7.46
C PHE A 215 8.12 59.30 -6.54
N ASN A 216 8.69 58.94 -5.38
CA ASN A 216 9.22 59.91 -4.41
C ASN A 216 10.42 60.70 -4.97
N ASP A 217 11.33 60.04 -5.69
CA ASP A 217 12.46 60.70 -6.34
C ASP A 217 11.98 61.69 -7.42
N GLY A 218 11.04 61.29 -8.27
CA GLY A 218 10.43 62.16 -9.27
C GLY A 218 9.69 63.36 -8.67
N TYR A 219 8.97 63.14 -7.56
CA TYR A 219 8.27 64.20 -6.83
C TYR A 219 9.26 65.21 -6.23
N ASN A 220 10.32 64.73 -5.58
CA ASN A 220 11.37 65.57 -5.00
C ASN A 220 12.11 66.37 -6.08
N LYS A 221 12.42 65.75 -7.22
CA LYS A 221 13.08 66.42 -8.35
C LYS A 221 12.23 67.57 -8.89
N LYS A 222 10.92 67.37 -9.08
CA LYS A 222 10.01 68.44 -9.49
C LYS A 222 9.95 69.59 -8.49
N GLN A 223 9.90 69.30 -7.19
CA GLN A 223 9.94 70.34 -6.16
C GLN A 223 11.25 71.14 -6.17
N ILE A 224 12.38 70.48 -6.41
CA ILE A 224 13.69 71.14 -6.51
C ILE A 224 13.75 72.01 -7.76
N GLU A 225 13.30 71.50 -8.92
CA GLU A 225 13.22 72.28 -10.16
C GLU A 225 12.33 73.51 -9.99
N GLU A 226 11.15 73.38 -9.37
CA GLU A 226 10.26 74.49 -9.09
C GLU A 226 10.90 75.53 -8.15
N LYS A 227 11.57 75.08 -7.07
CA LYS A 227 12.31 75.97 -6.16
C LYS A 227 13.48 76.68 -6.87
N VAL A 228 14.21 76.01 -7.75
CA VAL A 228 15.32 76.59 -8.50
C VAL A 228 14.79 77.63 -9.47
N THR A 229 13.75 77.32 -10.25
CA THR A 229 13.14 78.26 -11.20
C THR A 229 12.62 79.51 -10.49
N ASN A 230 11.86 79.35 -9.41
CA ASN A 230 11.38 80.48 -8.60
C ASN A 230 12.52 81.37 -8.07
N LYS A 231 13.64 80.75 -7.64
CA LYS A 231 14.80 81.49 -7.13
C LYS A 231 15.56 82.21 -8.25
N VAL A 232 15.66 81.60 -9.43
CA VAL A 232 16.25 82.22 -10.63
C VAL A 232 15.41 83.43 -11.06
N ASP A 233 14.08 83.30 -11.12
CA ASP A 233 13.18 84.39 -11.47
C ASP A 233 13.26 85.57 -10.49
N LEU A 234 13.35 85.30 -9.19
CA LEU A 234 13.59 86.33 -8.16
C LEU A 234 14.90 87.09 -8.37
N ILE A 235 15.98 86.38 -8.74
CA ILE A 235 17.29 87.01 -9.00
C ILE A 235 17.23 87.85 -10.27
N ILE A 236 16.60 87.35 -11.34
CA ILE A 236 16.42 88.08 -12.60
C ILE A 236 15.63 89.36 -12.36
N ASN A 237 14.48 89.28 -11.67
CA ASN A 237 13.64 90.44 -11.37
C ASN A 237 14.38 91.46 -10.51
N LYS A 238 15.05 91.03 -9.43
CA LYS A 238 15.85 91.93 -8.58
C LYS A 238 16.96 92.65 -9.35
N LYS A 239 17.64 91.94 -10.26
CA LYS A 239 18.68 92.53 -11.11
C LYS A 239 18.09 93.49 -12.14
N MET A 240 16.93 93.18 -12.69
CA MET A 240 16.20 94.03 -13.63
C MET A 240 15.74 95.33 -12.95
N ASP A 241 15.15 95.24 -11.76
CA ASP A 241 14.77 96.41 -10.95
C ASP A 241 15.98 97.28 -10.60
N SER A 242 17.12 96.67 -10.26
CA SER A 242 18.37 97.39 -10.00
C SER A 242 18.89 98.14 -11.24
N ILE A 243 18.82 97.52 -12.42
CA ILE A 243 19.25 98.15 -13.68
C ILE A 243 18.29 99.28 -14.07
N ILE A 244 16.99 99.08 -13.90
CA ILE A 244 15.96 100.07 -14.18
C ILE A 244 16.12 101.27 -13.24
N GLY A 245 16.28 101.02 -11.93
CA GLY A 245 16.54 102.06 -10.93
C GLY A 245 17.78 102.89 -11.25
N ALA A 246 18.90 102.24 -11.57
CA ALA A 246 20.14 102.94 -11.95
C ALA A 246 20.00 103.78 -13.24
N LYS A 247 19.16 103.36 -14.19
CA LYS A 247 18.82 104.16 -15.38
C LYS A 247 17.91 105.34 -15.04
N PHE A 248 16.93 105.16 -14.17
CA PHE A 248 16.05 106.24 -13.70
C PHE A 248 16.84 107.30 -12.92
N ASP A 249 17.76 106.89 -12.04
CA ASP A 249 18.63 107.81 -11.32
C ASP A 249 19.53 108.61 -12.28
N LYS A 250 20.11 107.96 -13.30
CA LYS A 250 20.85 108.66 -14.36
C LYS A 250 19.98 109.67 -15.12
N ILE A 251 18.73 109.34 -15.42
CA ILE A 251 17.80 110.24 -16.12
C ILE A 251 17.41 111.43 -15.23
N ASN A 252 17.16 111.20 -13.94
CA ASN A 252 16.85 112.28 -12.98
C ASN A 252 18.05 113.22 -12.77
N ILE A 253 19.27 112.69 -12.65
CA ILE A 253 20.50 113.52 -12.58
C ILE A 253 20.64 114.40 -13.83
N ILE A 254 20.35 113.88 -15.03
CA ILE A 254 20.38 114.68 -16.27
C ILE A 254 19.28 115.74 -16.27
N ARG A 255 18.08 115.41 -15.78
CA ARG A 255 16.94 116.34 -15.70
C ARG A 255 17.18 117.48 -14.71
N ASP A 256 17.79 117.19 -13.57
CA ASP A 256 18.17 118.20 -12.56
C ASP A 256 19.29 119.11 -13.08
N THR A 257 20.21 118.57 -13.88
CA THR A 257 21.29 119.35 -14.53
C THR A 257 20.73 120.34 -15.57
N ILE A 258 19.67 119.96 -16.31
CA ILE A 258 19.03 120.83 -17.32
C ILE A 258 18.16 121.92 -16.68
N THR A 259 17.66 121.72 -15.45
CA THR A 259 16.76 122.67 -14.77
C THR A 259 17.53 123.85 -14.15
N ILE A 260 18.84 123.72 -13.92
CA ILE A 260 19.70 124.76 -13.31
C ILE A 260 20.23 125.77 -14.36
N GLN A 261 20.03 125.54 -15.66
CA GLN A 261 20.48 126.42 -16.75
C GLN A 261 19.39 127.33 -17.34
N LYS A 262 18.31 127.60 -16.61
CA LYS A 262 17.23 128.52 -17.04
C LYS A 262 17.14 129.75 -16.15
#